data_AF-A0A954LAR7-F1
#
_entry.id   AF-A0A954LAR7-F1
#
_cell.length_a   1.000
_cell.length_b   1.000
_cell.length_c   1.000
_cell.angle_alpha   90.00
_cell.angle_beta   90.00
_cell.angle_gamma   90.00
#
_symmetry.space_group_name_H-M   'P 1'
#
loop_
_entity.id
_entity.type
_entity.pdbx_description
1 polymer ?
#
loop_
_entity_poly.entity_id
_entity_poly.type
_entity_poly.pdbx_seq_one_letter_code
_entity_poly.pdbx_strand_id
1 'polypeptide(L)' 'MSEENNKTEFERAGEAEPLSLVQEFVYFITENKKWWLIPILVVLAATTLIAVVGSTGAAPFIYTLF' A
#
# COMPACT_ATOMS: atom_id res chain seq x y z
N MET A 1 -2.89 -25.20 -45.65
CA MET A 1 -2.89 -23.74 -45.43
C MET A 1 -3.52 -23.52 -44.05
N SER A 2 -2.68 -23.46 -43.02
CA SER A 2 -2.90 -22.95 -41.65
C SER A 2 -4.34 -22.83 -41.10
N GLU A 3 -4.82 -23.88 -40.43
CA GLU A 3 -5.95 -23.82 -39.47
C GLU A 3 -5.41 -23.81 -38.04
N GLU A 4 -4.80 -22.71 -37.62
CA GLU A 4 -4.13 -22.62 -36.31
C GLU A 4 -4.49 -21.31 -35.60
N ASN A 5 -5.78 -21.04 -35.35
CA ASN A 5 -6.19 -19.99 -34.39
C ASN A 5 -7.71 -19.96 -34.09
N ASN A 6 -8.24 -20.95 -33.35
CA ASN A 6 -9.58 -20.84 -32.75
C ASN A 6 -9.57 -21.44 -31.34
N LYS A 7 -8.63 -21.01 -30.49
CA LYS A 7 -8.75 -21.27 -29.04
C LYS A 7 -9.83 -20.36 -28.49
N THR A 8 -10.88 -20.96 -27.94
CA THR A 8 -12.00 -20.25 -27.30
C THR A 8 -11.47 -19.43 -26.11
N GLU A 9 -11.96 -18.20 -25.86
CA GLU A 9 -11.47 -17.33 -24.77
C GLU A 9 -11.46 -18.01 -23.39
N PHE A 10 -12.37 -18.97 -23.17
CA PHE A 10 -12.40 -19.82 -21.98
C PHE A 10 -11.19 -20.76 -21.83
N GLU A 11 -10.67 -21.31 -22.92
CA GLU A 11 -9.50 -22.20 -22.90
C GLU A 11 -8.21 -21.42 -22.62
N ARG A 12 -8.14 -20.17 -23.09
CA ARG A 12 -7.00 -19.27 -22.87
C ARG A 12 -6.92 -18.75 -21.43
N ALA A 13 -8.06 -18.64 -20.75
CA ALA A 13 -8.12 -18.17 -19.35
C ALA A 13 -7.44 -19.14 -18.36
N GLY A 14 -7.40 -20.45 -18.67
CA GLY A 14 -6.71 -21.46 -17.85
C GLY A 14 -5.23 -21.65 -18.18
N GLU A 15 -4.76 -21.13 -19.32
CA GLU A 15 -3.35 -21.18 -19.74
C GLU A 15 -2.52 -20.03 -19.13
N ALA A 16 -3.17 -19.03 -18.51
CA ALA A 16 -2.48 -17.94 -17.84
C ALA A 16 -1.78 -18.43 -16.57
N GLU A 17 -0.48 -18.15 -16.44
CA GLU A 17 0.24 -18.46 -15.22
C GLU A 17 -0.39 -17.69 -14.04
N PRO A 18 -0.77 -18.40 -12.95
CA PRO A 18 -1.30 -17.74 -11.77
C PRO A 18 -0.23 -16.82 -11.19
N LEU A 19 -0.60 -15.58 -10.90
CA LEU A 19 0.28 -14.65 -10.22
C LEU A 19 0.71 -15.25 -8.88
N SER A 20 1.97 -15.03 -8.49
CA SER A 20 2.40 -15.40 -7.15
C SER A 20 1.62 -14.60 -6.11
N LEU A 21 1.37 -15.18 -4.93
CA LEU A 21 0.66 -14.52 -3.82
C LEU A 21 1.27 -13.15 -3.47
N VAL A 22 2.59 -13.02 -3.60
CA VAL A 22 3.30 -11.75 -3.39
C VAL A 22 2.96 -10.74 -4.51
N GLN A 23 2.91 -11.16 -5.77
CA GLN A 23 2.51 -10.29 -6.87
C GLN A 23 1.05 -9.83 -6.75
N GLU A 24 0.13 -10.74 -6.41
CA GLU A 24 -1.28 -10.37 -6.17
C GLU A 24 -1.39 -9.35 -5.03
N PHE A 25 -0.62 -9.53 -3.96
CA PHE A 25 -0.62 -8.60 -2.83
C PHE A 25 -0.06 -7.22 -3.20
N VAL A 26 1.03 -7.17 -3.96
CA VAL A 26 1.60 -5.90 -4.45
C VAL A 26 0.63 -5.21 -5.40
N TYR A 27 0.01 -5.97 -6.32
CA TYR A 27 -1.01 -5.48 -7.24
C TYR A 27 -2.21 -4.90 -6.47
N PHE A 28 -2.68 -5.60 -5.44
CA PHE A 28 -3.74 -5.12 -4.55
C PHE A 28 -3.37 -3.83 -3.83
N ILE A 29 -2.15 -3.71 -3.30
CA ILE A 29 -1.67 -2.47 -2.66
C ILE A 29 -1.60 -1.30 -3.65
N THR A 30 -1.18 -1.55 -4.89
CA THR A 30 -1.14 -0.49 -5.91
C THR A 30 -2.54 -0.07 -6.36
N GLU A 31 -3.49 -1.00 -6.41
CA GLU A 31 -4.86 -0.75 -6.84
C GLU A 31 -5.71 -0.07 -5.75
N ASN A 32 -5.46 -0.40 -4.48
CA ASN A 32 -6.05 0.28 -3.33
C ASN A 32 -5.35 1.63 -3.12
N LYS A 33 -5.81 2.63 -3.90
CA LYS A 33 -5.29 4.01 -3.94
C LYS A 33 -4.76 4.47 -2.59
N LYS A 34 -3.45 4.76 -2.56
CA LYS A 34 -2.66 5.22 -1.40
C LYS A 34 -3.24 6.43 -0.65
N TRP A 35 -4.23 7.11 -1.23
CA TRP A 35 -4.93 8.26 -0.64
C TRP A 35 -5.49 8.01 0.76
N TRP A 36 -5.97 6.79 1.07
CA TRP A 36 -6.42 6.45 2.43
C TRP A 36 -5.27 6.05 3.38
N LEU A 37 -4.15 5.58 2.84
CA LEU A 37 -2.97 5.20 3.63
C LEU A 37 -2.18 6.44 4.10
N ILE A 38 -2.13 7.47 3.26
CA ILE A 38 -1.44 8.73 3.55
C ILE A 38 -1.89 9.35 4.90
N PRO A 39 -3.19 9.59 5.18
CA PRO A 39 -3.60 10.20 6.44
C PRO A 39 -3.24 9.33 7.66
N ILE A 40 -3.30 7.99 7.54
CA ILE A 40 -2.89 7.08 8.62
C ILE A 40 -1.39 7.23 8.90
N LEU A 41 -0.56 7.22 7.86
CA LEU A 41 0.88 7.39 7.99
C LEU A 41 1.26 8.77 8.57
N VAL A 42 0.54 9.83 8.19
CA VAL A 42 0.77 11.17 8.73
C VAL A 42 0.50 11.23 10.23
N VAL A 43 -0.63 10.65 10.69
CA VAL A 43 -0.96 10.63 12.13
C VAL A 43 0.03 9.79 12.91
N LEU A 44 0.45 8.62 12.38
CA LEU A 44 1.47 7.79 13.01
C LEU A 44 2.81 8.53 13.12
N ALA A 45 3.27 9.16 12.03
CA ALA A 45 4.50 9.94 12.02
C ALA A 45 4.44 11.12 12.99
N ALA A 46 3.32 11.85 13.03
CA ALA A 46 3.10 12.94 13.97
C ALA A 46 3.14 12.44 15.43
N THR A 47 2.52 11.29 15.71
CA THR A 47 2.52 10.69 17.06
C THR A 47 3.93 10.30 17.49
N THR A 48 4.70 9.67 16.61
CA THR A 48 6.11 9.34 16.87
C THR A 48 6.95 10.60 17.09
N LEU A 49 6.75 11.64 16.27
CA LEU A 49 7.47 12.90 16.40
C LEU A 49 7.19 13.58 17.75
N ILE A 50 5.92 13.66 18.15
CA ILE A 50 5.52 14.23 19.44
C ILE A 50 6.13 13.42 20.59
N ALA A 51 6.08 12.09 20.53
CA ALA A 51 6.67 11.23 21.55
C ALA A 51 8.18 11.45 21.68
N VAL A 52 8.90 11.53 20.56
CA VAL A 52 10.34 11.80 20.54
C VAL A 52 10.63 13.18 21.12
N VAL A 53 9.98 14.24 20.64
CA VAL A 53 10.19 15.61 21.15
C VAL A 53 9.83 15.70 22.63
N GLY A 54 8.74 15.08 23.08
CA GLY A 54 8.34 15.04 24.48
C GLY A 54 9.29 14.25 25.38
N SER A 55 10.02 13.27 24.83
CA SER A 55 11.09 12.56 25.56
C SER A 55 12.39 13.36 25.71
N THR A 56 12.49 14.53 25.05
CA THR A 56 13.63 15.45 25.21
C THR A 56 13.36 16.53 26.25
N GLY A 57 14.38 17.31 26.61
CA GLY A 57 14.23 18.52 27.44
C GLY A 57 13.35 19.62 26.82
N ALA A 58 12.80 19.42 25.62
CA ALA A 58 11.87 20.34 24.97
C ALA A 58 10.42 20.26 25.51
N ALA A 59 10.09 19.26 26.35
CA ALA A 59 8.77 19.09 26.94
C ALA A 59 8.16 20.38 27.58
N PRO A 60 8.91 21.26 28.29
CA PRO A 60 8.36 22.48 28.88
C PRO A 60 7.83 23.49 27.86
N PHE A 61 8.37 23.51 26.64
CA PHE A 61 7.94 24.44 25.59
C PHE A 61 6.64 24.00 24.91
N ILE A 62 6.30 22.71 24.96
CA ILE A 62 4.99 22.20 24.49
C ILE A 62 3.86 22.81 25.32
N TYR A 63 4.06 22.95 26.64
CA TYR A 63 3.06 23.54 27.54
C TYR A 63 2.85 25.04 27.31
N THR A 64 3.81 25.75 26.72
CA THR A 64 3.66 27.20 26.46
C THR A 64 2.75 27.52 25.26
N LEU A 65 2.37 26.51 24.47
CA LEU A 65 1.44 26.65 23.33
C LEU A 65 -0.04 26.57 23.74
N PHE A 66 -0.32 26.30 25.02
CA PHE A 66 -1.65 26.22 25.63
C PHE A 66 -1.74 27.18 26.81
#